data_AF-A0A955BI40-F1
#
_entry.id   AF-A0A955BI40-F1
#
_cell.length_a   1.000
_cell.length_b   1.000
_cell.length_c   1.000
_cell.angle_alpha   90.00
_cell.angle_beta   90.00
_cell.angle_gamma   90.00
#
_symmetry.space_group_name_H-M   'P 1'
#
loop_
_entity.id
_entity.type
_entity.pdbx_description
1 polymer ?
#
loop_
_entity_poly.entity_id
_entity_poly.type
_entity_poly.pdbx_seq_one_letter_code
_entity_poly.pdbx_strand_id
1 'polypeptide(L)'
;MSTFRVSDVPFDHVIAELAAFPLAAEESFAAGIEQLDPAVERAEPMRRLWRAAERRMTEGQAAMSLDELVALRDRLWFWDEGSRITLEQYLRHLADEFLAANASIARPTLRAERDFEGRGRPLHDPRWRQAWRWLSFALPADMLLAALHDGRQKPSRVELLSPQVAQLLMTHGFAETHLHIGAALDFPTLWVALQHALADTNMKADSFRGPGAVFGEGRDFAPWLVRAALVRWMLAMYLGSRDSRPFAEFLCDLVEPNVRQWCGAASHVYLRMIVREMLAGRFADESPAFYELRDLYARATQITTVPLPDQLDDVAASDPIASLIDASVTRTMTAEMRLIASALERLPTADPVFRGLFWQTQRLRVMFYRHVVQRPLTPGLQWFIRTYGRLKSGRRRVSSRLLVESAATLGGFGEGLRSLEVRTSPDADASDLLELIADFDTSFFAFAGRQS
;
A
#
# COMPACT_ATOMS: atom_id res chain seq x y z
N MET A 1 -36.88 4.06 -18.07
CA MET A 1 -36.63 5.04 -17.01
C MET A 1 -35.56 4.48 -16.09
N SER A 2 -34.33 4.97 -16.19
CA SER A 2 -33.22 4.56 -15.33
C SER A 2 -33.40 5.20 -13.96
N THR A 3 -33.76 4.43 -12.95
CA THR A 3 -33.67 4.86 -11.55
C THR A 3 -32.19 5.00 -11.20
N PHE A 4 -31.64 6.20 -11.37
CA PHE A 4 -30.37 6.56 -10.76
C PHE A 4 -30.56 6.44 -9.24
N ARG A 5 -30.05 5.35 -8.65
CA ARG A 5 -29.85 5.31 -7.20
C ARG A 5 -28.78 6.34 -6.90
N VAL A 6 -29.19 7.48 -6.36
CA VAL A 6 -28.26 8.38 -5.67
C VAL A 6 -27.82 7.61 -4.44
N SER A 7 -26.68 6.93 -4.52
CA SER A 7 -26.02 6.42 -3.33
C SER A 7 -25.44 7.61 -2.60
N ASP A 8 -25.98 7.96 -1.44
CA ASP A 8 -25.36 8.94 -0.57
C ASP A 8 -23.95 8.46 -0.24
N VAL A 9 -22.96 9.22 -0.70
CA VAL A 9 -21.55 8.95 -0.40
C VAL A 9 -21.35 9.24 1.09
N PRO A 10 -20.91 8.27 1.90
CA PRO A 10 -20.77 8.49 3.33
C PRO A 10 -19.74 9.59 3.63
N PHE A 11 -20.02 10.46 4.60
CA PHE A 11 -19.11 11.55 4.97
C PHE A 11 -17.68 11.05 5.32
N ASP A 12 -17.58 9.88 5.95
CA ASP A 12 -16.30 9.22 6.25
C ASP A 12 -15.47 8.91 4.99
N HIS A 13 -16.11 8.68 3.85
CA HIS A 13 -15.41 8.50 2.57
C HIS A 13 -14.71 9.79 2.13
N VAL A 14 -15.38 10.94 2.30
CA VAL A 14 -14.84 12.26 1.96
C VAL A 14 -13.62 12.55 2.81
N ILE A 15 -13.75 12.32 4.12
CA ILE A 15 -12.64 12.44 5.08
C ILE A 15 -11.47 11.56 4.65
N ALA A 16 -11.72 10.27 4.39
CA ALA A 16 -10.67 9.33 4.01
C ALA A 16 -9.95 9.71 2.71
N GLU A 17 -10.68 10.13 1.67
CA GLU A 17 -10.07 10.54 0.40
C GLU A 17 -9.29 11.85 0.53
N LEU A 18 -9.80 12.82 1.28
CA LEU A 18 -9.11 14.09 1.51
C LEU A 18 -7.87 13.89 2.39
N ALA A 19 -7.96 13.05 3.42
CA ALA A 19 -6.83 12.68 4.27
C ALA A 19 -5.75 11.89 3.50
N ALA A 20 -6.13 11.01 2.57
CA ALA A 20 -5.17 10.26 1.77
C ALA A 20 -4.52 11.10 0.66
N PHE A 21 -5.12 12.23 0.27
CA PHE A 21 -4.78 12.95 -0.96
C PHE A 21 -3.28 13.34 -1.07
N PRO A 22 -2.64 13.91 -0.04
CA PRO A 22 -1.20 14.23 -0.08
C PRO A 22 -0.26 13.03 -0.27
N LEU A 23 -0.75 11.82 -0.01
CA LEU A 23 0.01 10.57 -0.07
C LEU A 23 -0.38 9.71 -1.27
N ALA A 24 -1.47 10.03 -1.98
CA ALA A 24 -2.08 9.16 -2.97
C ALA A 24 -2.25 9.78 -4.37
N ALA A 25 -2.25 11.10 -4.48
CA ALA A 25 -2.59 11.79 -5.73
C ALA A 25 -1.41 11.84 -6.72
N GLU A 26 -1.70 11.71 -8.02
CA GLU A 26 -0.73 11.87 -9.10
C GLU A 26 -0.14 13.28 -9.09
N GLU A 27 -0.94 14.29 -8.74
CA GLU A 27 -0.49 15.67 -8.60
C GLU A 27 0.48 15.83 -7.44
N SER A 28 0.30 15.08 -6.35
CA SER A 28 1.26 15.09 -5.25
C SER A 28 2.59 14.45 -5.65
N PHE A 29 2.54 13.42 -6.50
CA PHE A 29 3.72 12.77 -7.05
C PHE A 29 4.44 13.69 -8.04
N ALA A 30 3.72 14.25 -9.02
CA ALA A 30 4.25 15.16 -10.04
C ALA A 30 4.86 16.43 -9.44
N ALA A 31 4.31 16.91 -8.31
CA ALA A 31 4.80 18.10 -7.63
C ALA A 31 5.91 17.83 -6.60
N GLY A 32 6.21 16.56 -6.29
CA GLY A 32 7.23 16.20 -5.31
C GLY A 32 6.97 16.78 -3.92
N ILE A 33 5.71 16.77 -3.47
CA ILE A 33 5.33 17.37 -2.18
C ILE A 33 6.10 16.67 -1.04
N GLU A 34 6.72 17.42 -0.15
CA GLU A 34 7.36 16.90 1.08
C GLU A 34 6.75 17.51 2.36
N GLN A 35 6.00 18.60 2.19
CA GLN A 35 5.36 19.35 3.26
C GLN A 35 4.08 20.01 2.74
N LEU A 36 3.12 20.18 3.64
CA LEU A 36 1.87 20.91 3.42
C LEU A 36 2.06 22.34 3.94
N ASP A 37 1.73 23.31 3.08
CA ASP A 37 1.83 24.74 3.40
C ASP A 37 0.41 25.32 3.53
N PRO A 38 0.01 25.88 4.68
CA PRO A 38 -1.31 26.49 4.86
C PRO A 38 -1.53 27.71 3.96
N ALA A 39 -0.47 28.33 3.43
CA ALA A 39 -0.55 29.38 2.42
C ALA A 39 -0.82 28.81 1.00
N VAL A 40 -1.88 28.00 0.87
CA VAL A 40 -2.25 27.22 -0.33
C VAL A 40 -2.24 28.07 -1.61
N GLU A 41 -2.70 29.33 -1.54
CA GLU A 41 -2.79 30.20 -2.72
C GLU A 41 -1.44 30.71 -3.24
N ARG A 42 -0.43 30.79 -2.36
CA ARG A 42 0.88 31.39 -2.64
C ARG A 42 1.89 30.38 -3.18
N ALA A 43 1.76 29.11 -2.81
CA ALA A 43 2.65 28.04 -3.23
C ALA A 43 2.04 27.24 -4.40
N GLU A 44 2.61 27.37 -5.61
CA GLU A 44 2.09 26.69 -6.81
C GLU A 44 1.92 25.16 -6.66
N PRO A 45 2.86 24.40 -6.06
CA PRO A 45 2.65 22.97 -5.79
C PRO A 45 1.42 22.69 -4.92
N MET A 46 1.22 23.48 -3.87
CA MET A 46 0.13 23.32 -2.91
C MET A 46 -1.22 23.70 -3.55
N ARG A 47 -1.24 24.76 -4.34
CA ARG A 47 -2.40 25.18 -5.13
C ARG A 47 -2.84 24.09 -6.10
N ARG A 48 -1.90 23.47 -6.81
CA ARG A 48 -2.20 22.35 -7.73
C ARG A 48 -2.77 21.15 -6.99
N LEU A 49 -2.15 20.76 -5.88
CA LEU A 49 -2.63 19.66 -5.04
C LEU A 49 -4.06 19.94 -4.56
N TRP A 50 -4.32 21.13 -4.04
CA TRP A 50 -5.65 21.50 -3.58
C TRP A 50 -6.68 21.51 -4.70
N ARG A 51 -6.39 22.15 -5.85
CA ARG A 51 -7.33 22.19 -6.98
C ARG A 51 -7.66 20.80 -7.53
N ALA A 52 -6.71 19.87 -7.47
CA ALA A 52 -6.96 18.48 -7.82
C ALA A 52 -7.88 17.78 -6.80
N ALA A 53 -7.65 17.99 -5.50
CA ALA A 53 -8.50 17.46 -4.43
C ALA A 53 -9.94 18.01 -4.56
N GLU A 54 -10.06 19.33 -4.70
CA GLU A 54 -11.33 20.05 -4.87
C GLU A 54 -12.13 19.49 -6.05
N ARG A 55 -11.54 19.43 -7.26
CA ARG A 55 -12.20 18.84 -8.44
C ARG A 55 -12.67 17.42 -8.17
N ARG A 56 -11.81 16.55 -7.63
CA ARG A 56 -12.13 15.15 -7.37
C ARG A 56 -13.28 14.99 -6.37
N MET A 57 -13.34 15.81 -5.33
CA MET A 57 -14.42 15.73 -4.34
C MET A 57 -15.74 16.28 -4.91
N THR A 58 -15.70 17.41 -5.61
CA THR A 58 -16.90 18.04 -6.21
C THR A 58 -17.52 17.21 -7.36
N GLU A 59 -16.71 16.56 -8.20
CA GLU A 59 -17.20 15.68 -9.28
C GLU A 59 -17.90 14.43 -8.75
N GLY A 60 -17.56 13.98 -7.54
CA GLY A 60 -18.10 12.77 -6.91
C GLY A 60 -19.22 13.00 -5.89
N GLN A 61 -19.46 14.24 -5.45
CA GLN A 61 -20.29 14.53 -4.28
C GLN A 61 -21.15 15.79 -4.48
N ALA A 62 -22.45 15.60 -4.72
CA ALA A 62 -23.37 16.71 -5.00
C ALA A 62 -23.84 17.49 -3.75
N ALA A 63 -23.42 17.10 -2.53
CA ALA A 63 -24.06 17.54 -1.28
C ALA A 63 -23.19 18.39 -0.34
N MET A 64 -21.91 18.63 -0.65
CA MET A 64 -21.01 19.43 0.20
C MET A 64 -20.70 20.77 -0.46
N SER A 65 -20.83 21.87 0.29
CA SER A 65 -20.41 23.19 -0.16
C SER A 65 -18.89 23.29 -0.26
N LEU A 66 -18.38 24.21 -1.08
CA LEU A 66 -16.95 24.43 -1.19
C LEU A 66 -16.33 24.88 0.14
N ASP A 67 -17.06 25.69 0.91
CA ASP A 67 -16.62 26.19 2.22
C ASP A 67 -16.48 25.06 3.24
N GLU A 68 -17.42 24.09 3.26
CA GLU A 68 -17.30 22.89 4.10
C GLU A 68 -16.10 22.03 3.70
N LEU A 69 -15.83 21.88 2.40
CA LEU A 69 -14.69 21.10 1.92
C LEU A 69 -13.35 21.79 2.28
N VAL A 70 -13.29 23.13 2.20
CA VAL A 70 -12.14 23.93 2.63
C VAL A 70 -11.93 23.78 4.14
N ALA A 71 -12.98 23.93 4.95
CA ALA A 71 -12.89 23.74 6.39
C ALA A 71 -12.45 22.32 6.76
N LEU A 72 -12.93 21.31 6.04
CA LEU A 72 -12.54 19.92 6.24
C LEU A 72 -11.07 19.69 5.86
N ARG A 73 -10.62 20.24 4.73
CA ARG A 73 -9.21 20.23 4.33
C ARG A 73 -8.36 20.82 5.42
N ASP A 74 -8.70 22.01 5.89
CA ASP A 74 -7.86 22.73 6.84
C ASP A 74 -7.76 21.97 8.15
N ARG A 75 -8.87 21.42 8.65
CA ARG A 75 -8.86 20.55 9.82
C ARG A 75 -7.97 19.30 9.66
N LEU A 76 -7.98 18.66 8.49
CA LEU A 76 -7.25 17.41 8.26
C LEU A 76 -5.76 17.65 7.94
N TRP A 77 -5.48 18.67 7.14
CA TRP A 77 -4.14 18.97 6.63
C TRP A 77 -3.34 19.89 7.54
N PHE A 78 -4.02 20.74 8.30
CA PHE A 78 -3.43 21.83 9.09
C PHE A 78 -4.01 21.86 10.51
N TRP A 79 -3.53 20.98 11.40
CA TRP A 79 -3.94 20.97 12.82
C TRP A 79 -3.16 21.96 13.69
N ASP A 80 -2.08 22.53 13.17
CA ASP A 80 -1.27 23.56 13.83
C ASP A 80 -1.35 24.85 12.99
N GLU A 81 -2.06 25.86 13.52
CA GLU A 81 -2.42 27.06 12.77
C GLU A 81 -1.17 27.83 12.29
N GLY A 82 -1.05 27.99 10.97
CA GLY A 82 0.01 28.80 10.35
C GLY A 82 1.36 28.09 10.19
N SER A 83 1.51 26.86 10.70
CA SER A 83 2.73 26.07 10.56
C SER A 83 2.73 25.25 9.27
N ARG A 84 3.92 25.13 8.65
CA ARG A 84 4.16 24.11 7.63
C ARG A 84 4.27 22.75 8.30
N ILE A 85 3.63 21.76 7.71
CA ILE A 85 3.58 20.40 8.24
C ILE A 85 4.33 19.48 7.29
N THR A 86 5.37 18.80 7.77
CA THR A 86 6.06 17.80 6.95
C THR A 86 5.16 16.59 6.73
N LEU A 87 5.35 15.84 5.63
CA LEU A 87 4.57 14.62 5.42
C LEU A 87 4.82 13.54 6.47
N GLU A 88 5.96 13.60 7.16
CA GLU A 88 6.25 12.76 8.31
C GLU A 88 5.29 13.07 9.45
N GLN A 89 5.24 14.35 9.86
CA GLN A 89 4.30 14.82 10.88
C GLN A 89 2.86 14.51 10.47
N TYR A 90 2.51 14.74 9.20
CA TYR A 90 1.19 14.46 8.64
C TYR A 90 0.80 12.99 8.77
N LEU A 91 1.65 12.07 8.33
CA LEU A 91 1.36 10.63 8.38
C LEU A 91 1.23 10.14 9.83
N ARG A 92 2.10 10.61 10.72
CA ARG A 92 2.06 10.25 12.15
C ARG A 92 0.79 10.79 12.82
N HIS A 93 0.44 12.05 12.55
CA HIS A 93 -0.82 12.64 13.01
C HIS A 93 -2.02 11.85 12.51
N LEU A 94 -2.03 11.49 11.22
CA LEU A 94 -3.10 10.70 10.63
C LEU A 94 -3.22 9.30 11.27
N ALA A 95 -2.09 8.65 11.59
CA ALA A 95 -2.10 7.38 12.30
C ALA A 95 -2.68 7.54 13.72
N ASP A 96 -2.24 8.55 14.47
CA ASP A 96 -2.70 8.82 15.83
C ASP A 96 -4.18 9.27 15.89
N GLU A 97 -4.70 9.91 14.83
CA GLU A 97 -6.11 10.30 14.72
C GLU A 97 -7.03 9.07 14.59
N PHE A 98 -6.61 8.06 13.81
CA PHE A 98 -7.45 6.92 13.44
C PHE A 98 -7.15 5.61 14.18
N LEU A 99 -6.04 5.54 14.92
CA LEU A 99 -5.62 4.35 15.64
C LEU A 99 -5.14 4.69 17.06
N ALA A 100 -5.33 3.76 18.00
CA ALA A 100 -4.47 3.66 19.19
C ALA A 100 -3.71 2.35 19.16
N ALA A 101 -2.42 2.39 19.51
CA ALA A 101 -1.70 1.16 19.82
C ALA A 101 -2.05 0.68 21.23
N ASN A 102 -2.03 -0.64 21.38
CA ASN A 102 -2.05 -1.34 22.65
C ASN A 102 -1.11 -2.55 22.52
N ALA A 103 0.13 -2.37 22.96
CA ALA A 103 1.22 -3.33 22.77
C ALA A 103 1.37 -3.75 21.28
N SER A 104 1.16 -5.01 20.95
CA SER A 104 1.37 -5.56 19.60
C SER A 104 0.20 -5.36 18.63
N ILE A 105 -0.91 -4.77 19.07
CA ILE A 105 -2.11 -4.53 18.25
C ILE A 105 -2.49 -3.05 18.26
N ALA A 106 -3.12 -2.59 17.19
CA ALA A 106 -3.77 -1.28 17.15
C ALA A 106 -5.29 -1.44 17.05
N ARG A 107 -6.04 -0.44 17.49
CA ARG A 107 -7.51 -0.43 17.41
C ARG A 107 -8.00 0.87 16.77
N PRO A 108 -9.06 0.80 15.93
CA PRO A 108 -9.68 1.97 15.34
C PRO A 108 -10.12 3.00 16.37
N THR A 109 -9.99 4.29 16.03
CA THR A 109 -10.44 5.38 16.87
C THR A 109 -10.70 6.67 16.11
N LEU A 110 -11.18 7.69 16.83
CA LEU A 110 -11.20 9.08 16.39
C LEU A 110 -10.73 9.94 17.57
N ARG A 111 -9.52 10.49 17.49
CA ARG A 111 -8.90 11.22 18.61
C ARG A 111 -9.73 12.42 19.04
N ALA A 112 -10.29 13.19 18.09
CA ALA A 112 -11.16 14.32 18.40
C ALA A 112 -12.36 13.94 19.29
N GLU A 113 -12.84 12.70 19.23
CA GLU A 113 -13.94 12.23 20.11
C GLU A 113 -13.45 11.72 21.46
N ARG A 114 -12.21 11.24 21.56
CA ARG A 114 -11.60 10.85 22.85
C ARG A 114 -11.38 12.05 23.76
N ASP A 115 -10.88 13.14 23.19
CA ASP A 115 -10.47 14.32 23.95
C ASP A 115 -11.68 15.11 24.48
N PHE A 116 -12.82 15.04 23.79
CA PHE A 116 -14.08 15.68 24.20
C PHE A 116 -14.84 14.91 25.28
N GLU A 117 -14.76 13.59 25.30
CA GLU A 117 -15.51 12.74 26.22
C GLU A 117 -14.56 12.08 27.21
N GLY A 118 -14.24 12.78 28.31
CA GLY A 118 -13.49 12.26 29.47
C GLY A 118 -14.15 11.08 30.21
N ARG A 119 -15.00 10.28 29.54
CA ARG A 119 -15.73 9.12 30.05
C ARG A 119 -15.82 8.02 28.98
N GLY A 120 -14.90 7.06 29.05
CA GLY A 120 -15.20 5.62 28.89
C GLY A 120 -16.06 5.14 27.72
N ARG A 121 -15.98 5.73 26.51
CA ARG A 121 -16.55 5.06 25.34
C ARG A 121 -15.91 3.69 25.15
N PRO A 122 -16.69 2.65 24.78
CA PRO A 122 -16.13 1.34 24.55
C PRO A 122 -15.09 1.39 23.42
N LEU A 123 -13.96 0.71 23.62
CA LEU A 123 -12.83 0.62 22.67
C LEU A 123 -13.18 0.05 21.28
N HIS A 124 -14.46 -0.25 21.01
CA HIS A 124 -14.99 -0.87 19.80
C HIS A 124 -16.23 -0.13 19.26
N ASP A 125 -16.27 1.20 19.35
CA ASP A 125 -17.33 2.02 18.77
C ASP A 125 -17.52 1.70 17.26
N PRO A 126 -18.73 1.32 16.80
CA PRO A 126 -19.01 1.08 15.39
C PRO A 126 -18.61 2.24 14.48
N ARG A 127 -18.75 3.49 14.93
CA ARG A 127 -18.38 4.68 14.15
C ARG A 127 -16.88 4.71 13.85
N TRP A 128 -16.04 4.39 14.83
CA TRP A 128 -14.59 4.38 14.66
C TRP A 128 -14.15 3.30 13.67
N ARG A 129 -14.79 2.12 13.71
CA ARG A 129 -14.54 1.05 12.74
C ARG A 129 -14.99 1.44 11.33
N GLN A 130 -16.10 2.17 11.21
CA GLN A 130 -16.58 2.66 9.92
C GLN A 130 -15.60 3.69 9.32
N ALA A 131 -15.15 4.66 10.11
CA ALA A 131 -14.17 5.65 9.68
C ALA A 131 -12.83 4.98 9.27
N TRP A 132 -12.33 4.06 10.11
CA TRP A 132 -11.16 3.25 9.79
C TRP A 132 -11.34 2.45 8.49
N ARG A 133 -12.51 1.83 8.27
CA ARG A 133 -12.78 1.06 7.05
C ARG A 133 -12.63 1.95 5.81
N TRP A 134 -13.19 3.16 5.82
CA TRP A 134 -13.05 4.10 4.71
C TRP A 134 -11.60 4.55 4.51
N LEU A 135 -10.88 4.86 5.59
CA LEU A 135 -9.46 5.19 5.51
C LEU A 135 -8.63 4.03 4.96
N SER A 136 -8.93 2.80 5.39
CA SER A 136 -8.28 1.60 4.90
C SER A 136 -8.55 1.36 3.42
N PHE A 137 -9.65 1.84 2.82
CA PHE A 137 -9.79 1.80 1.36
C PHE A 137 -8.93 2.84 0.62
N ALA A 138 -8.46 3.86 1.33
CA ALA A 138 -7.74 4.98 0.77
C ALA A 138 -6.21 4.86 0.96
N LEU A 139 -5.77 4.25 2.07
CA LEU A 139 -4.36 4.06 2.45
C LEU A 139 -4.09 2.64 2.98
N PRO A 140 -2.90 2.08 2.74
CA PRO A 140 -2.48 0.82 3.34
C PRO A 140 -2.46 0.89 4.88
N ALA A 141 -3.09 -0.08 5.54
CA ALA A 141 -3.11 -0.15 7.00
C ALA A 141 -1.70 -0.25 7.62
N ASP A 142 -0.81 -0.99 6.98
CA ASP A 142 0.57 -1.21 7.44
C ASP A 142 1.43 0.07 7.43
N MET A 143 1.13 1.01 6.52
CA MET A 143 1.74 2.35 6.50
C MET A 143 1.36 3.16 7.73
N LEU A 144 0.08 3.11 8.14
CA LEU A 144 -0.41 3.81 9.34
C LEU A 144 0.11 3.14 10.62
N LEU A 145 0.15 1.80 10.66
CA LEU A 145 0.73 1.05 11.77
C LEU A 145 2.21 1.38 11.99
N ALA A 146 2.99 1.47 10.91
CA ALA A 146 4.41 1.84 10.98
C ALA A 146 4.64 3.29 11.43
N ALA A 147 3.65 4.16 11.27
CA ALA A 147 3.73 5.58 11.63
C ALA A 147 3.34 5.91 13.08
N LEU A 148 2.64 5.00 13.77
CA LEU A 148 2.26 5.19 15.17
C LEU A 148 3.48 5.48 16.05
N HIS A 149 3.37 6.45 16.97
CA HIS A 149 4.49 6.89 17.81
C HIS A 149 4.89 5.91 18.91
N ASP A 150 4.06 4.94 19.25
CA ASP A 150 4.21 4.15 20.48
C ASP A 150 5.43 3.21 20.48
N GLY A 151 6.29 3.39 21.50
CA GLY A 151 7.20 2.41 22.08
C GLY A 151 8.23 1.71 21.18
N ARG A 152 9.04 0.86 21.82
CA ARG A 152 10.01 -0.03 21.14
C ARG A 152 9.33 -1.16 20.34
N GLN A 153 8.06 -1.44 20.61
CA GLN A 153 7.28 -2.47 19.92
C GLN A 153 6.11 -1.81 19.19
N LYS A 154 6.18 -1.80 17.86
CA LYS A 154 5.09 -1.29 17.02
C LYS A 154 4.00 -2.36 16.86
N PRO A 155 2.73 -1.96 16.77
CA PRO A 155 1.65 -2.89 16.48
C PRO A 155 1.78 -3.44 15.06
N SER A 156 1.53 -4.73 14.88
CA SER A 156 1.64 -5.39 13.57
C SER A 156 0.30 -5.56 12.85
N ARG A 157 -0.82 -5.36 13.55
CA ARG A 157 -2.17 -5.51 12.99
C ARG A 157 -3.19 -4.59 13.65
N VAL A 158 -4.29 -4.35 12.95
CA VAL A 158 -5.46 -3.63 13.48
C VAL A 158 -6.54 -4.63 13.88
N GLU A 159 -6.97 -4.60 15.14
CA GLU A 159 -8.02 -5.45 15.68
C GLU A 159 -9.40 -4.77 15.50
N LEU A 160 -10.25 -5.37 14.67
CA LEU A 160 -11.59 -4.84 14.36
C LEU A 160 -12.70 -5.44 15.25
N LEU A 161 -12.51 -6.68 15.70
CA LEU A 161 -13.49 -7.39 16.50
C LEU A 161 -13.35 -7.00 17.98
N SER A 162 -14.49 -6.89 18.67
CA SER A 162 -14.49 -6.85 20.13
C SER A 162 -14.21 -8.25 20.69
N PRO A 163 -13.55 -8.39 21.84
CA PRO A 163 -13.28 -9.69 22.47
C PRO A 163 -14.50 -10.61 22.59
N GLN A 164 -15.68 -10.04 22.86
CA GLN A 164 -16.93 -10.81 22.98
C GLN A 164 -17.35 -11.44 21.63
N VAL A 165 -17.19 -10.71 20.53
CA VAL A 165 -17.50 -11.19 19.18
C VAL A 165 -16.48 -12.23 18.74
N ALA A 166 -15.18 -11.98 18.99
CA ALA A 166 -14.12 -12.95 18.71
C ALA A 166 -14.37 -14.27 19.45
N GLN A 167 -14.68 -14.21 20.76
CA GLN A 167 -15.02 -15.40 21.55
C GLN A 167 -16.26 -16.13 21.02
N LEU A 168 -17.31 -15.40 20.63
CA LEU A 168 -18.53 -15.97 20.06
C LEU A 168 -18.21 -16.75 18.77
N LEU A 169 -17.46 -16.13 17.85
CA LEU A 169 -17.06 -16.75 16.58
C LEU A 169 -16.16 -17.97 16.79
N MET A 170 -15.20 -17.90 17.72
CA MET A 170 -14.37 -19.06 18.05
C MET A 170 -15.18 -20.22 18.67
N THR A 171 -16.15 -19.90 19.52
CA THR A 171 -16.95 -20.91 20.25
C THR A 171 -17.96 -21.61 19.34
N HIS A 172 -18.74 -20.84 18.58
CA HIS A 172 -19.81 -21.40 17.74
C HIS A 172 -19.37 -21.71 16.32
N GLY A 173 -18.25 -21.13 15.89
CA GLY A 173 -17.79 -21.19 14.52
C GLY A 173 -18.62 -20.34 13.56
N PHE A 174 -18.11 -20.18 12.35
CA PHE A 174 -18.82 -19.51 11.25
C PHE A 174 -18.42 -20.07 9.89
N ALA A 175 -19.17 -19.73 8.86
CA ALA A 175 -18.86 -20.07 7.48
C ALA A 175 -18.60 -18.79 6.67
N GLU A 176 -17.53 -18.78 5.87
CA GLU A 176 -17.30 -17.77 4.85
C GLU A 176 -17.96 -18.25 3.56
N THR A 177 -19.05 -17.60 3.17
CA THR A 177 -19.90 -18.03 2.05
C THR A 177 -19.61 -17.28 0.74
N HIS A 178 -18.71 -16.29 0.76
CA HIS A 178 -18.48 -15.46 -0.41
C HIS A 178 -17.06 -14.88 -0.44
N LEU A 179 -16.09 -15.73 -0.77
CA LEU A 179 -14.73 -15.27 -1.05
C LEU A 179 -14.37 -15.50 -2.51
N HIS A 180 -13.69 -14.54 -3.12
CA HIS A 180 -13.12 -14.71 -4.44
C HIS A 180 -11.62 -14.97 -4.34
N ILE A 181 -11.22 -16.21 -4.60
CA ILE A 181 -9.87 -16.70 -4.29
C ILE A 181 -8.77 -15.94 -5.03
N GLY A 182 -9.03 -15.50 -6.26
CA GLY A 182 -8.06 -14.71 -7.04
C GLY A 182 -7.76 -13.32 -6.47
N ALA A 183 -8.53 -12.87 -5.48
CA ALA A 183 -8.32 -11.61 -4.76
C ALA A 183 -8.11 -11.82 -3.25
N ALA A 184 -7.97 -13.07 -2.80
CA ALA A 184 -7.83 -13.42 -1.40
C ALA A 184 -6.37 -13.32 -0.93
N LEU A 185 -5.78 -12.14 -1.07
CA LEU A 185 -4.44 -11.80 -0.57
C LEU A 185 -4.53 -10.51 0.22
N ASP A 186 -3.84 -10.45 1.37
CA ASP A 186 -3.62 -9.17 2.02
C ASP A 186 -2.65 -8.32 1.18
N PHE A 187 -2.68 -7.01 1.43
CA PHE A 187 -1.84 -6.12 0.65
C PHE A 187 -0.33 -6.34 0.85
N PRO A 188 0.18 -6.60 2.07
CA PRO A 188 1.60 -6.91 2.25
C PRO A 188 2.06 -8.11 1.41
N THR A 189 1.32 -9.22 1.43
CA THR A 189 1.61 -10.39 0.59
C THR A 189 1.56 -10.05 -0.90
N LEU A 190 0.52 -9.33 -1.33
CA LEU A 190 0.42 -8.90 -2.72
C LEU A 190 1.55 -7.93 -3.14
N TRP A 191 2.01 -7.08 -2.23
CA TRP A 191 3.12 -6.15 -2.48
C TRP A 191 4.44 -6.89 -2.69
N VAL A 192 4.70 -7.94 -1.91
CA VAL A 192 5.84 -8.84 -2.12
C VAL A 192 5.70 -9.61 -3.43
N ALA A 193 4.52 -10.17 -3.71
CA ALA A 193 4.25 -10.85 -4.97
C ALA A 193 4.46 -9.93 -6.19
N LEU A 194 4.09 -8.65 -6.07
CA LEU A 194 4.36 -7.64 -7.09
C LEU A 194 5.87 -7.47 -7.31
N GLN A 195 6.69 -7.44 -6.24
CA GLN A 195 8.14 -7.35 -6.38
C GLN A 195 8.69 -8.48 -7.26
N HIS A 196 8.21 -9.72 -7.05
CA HIS A 196 8.54 -10.88 -7.88
C HIS A 196 8.01 -10.76 -9.30
N ALA A 197 6.79 -10.25 -9.47
CA ALA A 197 6.17 -10.05 -10.78
C ALA A 197 6.88 -8.99 -11.62
N LEU A 198 7.37 -7.91 -11.00
CA LEU A 198 8.07 -6.82 -11.70
C LEU A 198 9.38 -7.30 -12.34
N ALA A 199 10.02 -8.34 -11.79
CA ALA A 199 11.24 -8.94 -12.33
C ALA A 199 10.97 -10.02 -13.42
N ASP A 200 9.71 -10.39 -13.66
CA ASP A 200 9.34 -11.42 -14.65
C ASP A 200 9.58 -10.92 -16.08
N THR A 201 10.26 -11.74 -16.91
CA THR A 201 10.57 -11.40 -18.30
C THR A 201 9.34 -11.19 -19.19
N ASN A 202 8.18 -11.71 -18.77
CA ASN A 202 6.90 -11.54 -19.44
C ASN A 202 6.10 -10.34 -18.91
N MET A 203 6.60 -9.62 -17.90
CA MET A 203 6.01 -8.33 -17.50
C MET A 203 6.24 -7.32 -18.63
N LYS A 204 5.19 -6.58 -18.99
CA LYS A 204 5.23 -5.53 -20.02
C LYS A 204 5.03 -4.17 -19.36
N ALA A 205 5.47 -3.11 -20.04
CA ALA A 205 5.32 -1.74 -19.55
C ALA A 205 3.85 -1.38 -19.26
N ASP A 206 2.94 -1.88 -20.10
CA ASP A 206 1.50 -1.61 -20.03
C ASP A 206 0.69 -2.70 -19.28
N SER A 207 1.35 -3.57 -18.51
CA SER A 207 0.67 -4.69 -17.81
C SER A 207 -0.37 -4.26 -16.79
N PHE A 208 -0.40 -2.99 -16.37
CA PHE A 208 -1.42 -2.44 -15.46
C PHE A 208 -2.47 -1.58 -16.18
N ARG A 209 -2.50 -1.63 -17.52
CA ARG A 209 -3.44 -0.84 -18.31
C ARG A 209 -4.89 -1.22 -17.98
N GLY A 210 -5.71 -0.20 -17.70
CA GLY A 210 -7.14 -0.37 -17.48
C GLY A 210 -7.86 0.94 -17.20
N PRO A 211 -9.17 1.04 -17.50
CA PRO A 211 -9.94 2.25 -17.30
C PRO A 211 -9.85 2.78 -15.86
N GLY A 212 -9.59 4.07 -15.72
CA GLY A 212 -9.49 4.77 -14.44
C GLY A 212 -8.31 4.35 -13.55
N ALA A 213 -7.28 3.70 -14.12
CA ALA A 213 -6.00 3.54 -13.45
C ALA A 213 -5.15 4.82 -13.59
N VAL A 214 -4.23 5.03 -12.64
CA VAL A 214 -3.29 6.17 -12.62
C VAL A 214 -2.32 6.14 -13.79
N PHE A 215 -1.65 7.25 -14.09
CA PHE A 215 -0.61 7.38 -15.12
C PHE A 215 -1.09 6.94 -16.50
N GLY A 216 -2.08 7.68 -17.01
CA GLY A 216 -2.63 7.47 -18.35
C GLY A 216 -3.32 6.12 -18.50
N GLU A 217 -4.25 5.81 -17.59
CA GLU A 217 -4.98 4.54 -17.54
C GLU A 217 -4.08 3.32 -17.34
N GLY A 218 -3.04 3.46 -16.51
CA GLY A 218 -2.15 2.38 -16.11
C GLY A 218 -1.06 2.04 -17.14
N ARG A 219 -0.99 2.77 -18.26
CA ARG A 219 0.00 2.54 -19.33
C ARG A 219 1.42 2.72 -18.83
N ASP A 220 1.65 3.75 -18.02
CA ASP A 220 2.99 4.09 -17.54
C ASP A 220 3.25 3.56 -16.12
N PHE A 221 2.33 2.75 -15.59
CA PHE A 221 2.37 2.40 -14.18
C PHE A 221 3.44 1.34 -13.87
N ALA A 222 3.64 0.31 -14.71
CA ALA A 222 4.72 -0.65 -14.48
C ALA A 222 6.12 0.00 -14.53
N PRO A 223 6.42 0.91 -15.48
CA PRO A 223 7.64 1.71 -15.47
C PRO A 223 7.87 2.51 -14.19
N TRP A 224 6.83 3.07 -13.57
CA TRP A 224 6.96 3.74 -12.28
C TRP A 224 7.15 2.74 -11.13
N LEU A 225 6.45 1.62 -11.14
CA LEU A 225 6.57 0.60 -10.09
C LEU A 225 7.96 -0.03 -10.03
N VAL A 226 8.62 -0.28 -11.17
CA VAL A 226 10.00 -0.81 -11.17
C VAL A 226 11.01 0.23 -10.67
N ARG A 227 10.78 1.53 -10.94
CA ARG A 227 11.58 2.63 -10.35
C ARG A 227 11.40 2.68 -8.85
N ALA A 228 10.16 2.60 -8.38
CA ALA A 228 9.85 2.53 -6.95
C ALA A 228 10.52 1.34 -6.29
N ALA A 229 10.52 0.16 -6.92
CA ALA A 229 11.17 -1.05 -6.40
C ALA A 229 12.69 -0.89 -6.27
N LEU A 230 13.36 -0.28 -7.26
CA LEU A 230 14.79 0.04 -7.20
C LEU A 230 15.11 1.08 -6.13
N VAL A 231 14.32 2.16 -6.04
CA VAL A 231 14.51 3.19 -5.00
C VAL A 231 14.26 2.62 -3.60
N ARG A 232 13.21 1.82 -3.44
CA ARG A 232 12.89 1.08 -2.21
C ARG A 232 14.07 0.21 -1.76
N TRP A 233 14.69 -0.52 -2.68
CA TRP A 233 15.90 -1.31 -2.40
C TRP A 233 17.07 -0.42 -1.96
N MET A 234 17.33 0.70 -2.64
CA MET A 234 18.40 1.63 -2.24
C MET A 234 18.16 2.26 -0.86
N LEU A 235 16.91 2.65 -0.56
CA LEU A 235 16.53 3.17 0.75
C LEU A 235 16.71 2.12 1.85
N ALA A 236 16.33 0.87 1.57
CA ALA A 236 16.52 -0.24 2.48
C ALA A 236 17.99 -0.52 2.77
N MET A 237 18.85 -0.54 1.74
CA MET A 237 20.30 -0.68 1.91
C MET A 237 20.88 0.42 2.81
N TYR A 238 20.48 1.67 2.56
CA TYR A 238 20.97 2.81 3.34
C TYR A 238 20.56 2.70 4.81
N LEU A 239 19.27 2.51 5.08
CA LEU A 239 18.76 2.38 6.44
C LEU A 239 19.34 1.15 7.16
N GLY A 240 19.52 0.04 6.44
CA GLY A 240 20.14 -1.18 6.94
C GLY A 240 21.61 -1.05 7.30
N SER A 241 22.37 -0.31 6.49
CA SER A 241 23.80 -0.08 6.71
C SER A 241 24.11 0.80 7.93
N ARG A 242 23.11 1.56 8.41
CA ARG A 242 23.27 2.59 9.45
C ARG A 242 24.37 3.61 9.12
N ASP A 243 24.57 3.88 7.83
CA ASP A 243 25.54 4.86 7.36
C ASP A 243 25.16 6.27 7.83
N SER A 244 26.15 7.04 8.26
CA SER A 244 25.96 8.40 8.77
C SER A 244 26.01 9.47 7.68
N ARG A 245 26.55 9.13 6.50
CA ARG A 245 26.66 10.04 5.35
C ARG A 245 25.26 10.45 4.85
N PRO A 246 25.13 11.62 4.21
CA PRO A 246 23.96 11.95 3.41
C PRO A 246 23.66 10.85 2.39
N PHE A 247 22.39 10.58 2.14
CA PHE A 247 21.96 9.52 1.22
C PHE A 247 22.48 9.74 -0.19
N ALA A 248 22.54 10.99 -0.67
CA ALA A 248 23.12 11.32 -1.96
C ALA A 248 24.58 10.85 -2.08
N GLU A 249 25.40 11.05 -1.04
CA GLU A 249 26.79 10.60 -0.99
C GLU A 249 26.86 9.06 -0.91
N PHE A 250 26.00 8.44 -0.10
CA PHE A 250 25.89 6.98 -0.04
C PHE A 250 25.57 6.36 -1.42
N LEU A 251 24.66 6.97 -2.19
CA LEU A 251 24.33 6.52 -3.53
C LEU A 251 25.55 6.58 -4.46
N CYS A 252 26.27 7.71 -4.49
CA CYS A 252 27.41 7.90 -5.37
C CYS A 252 28.64 7.06 -4.97
N ASP A 253 28.92 6.94 -3.68
CA ASP A 253 30.15 6.32 -3.19
C ASP A 253 30.03 4.80 -3.05
N LEU A 254 28.82 4.28 -2.79
CA LEU A 254 28.62 2.87 -2.50
C LEU A 254 27.68 2.18 -3.50
N VAL A 255 26.49 2.72 -3.74
CA VAL A 255 25.48 2.04 -4.56
C VAL A 255 25.88 2.03 -6.04
N GLU A 256 26.26 3.18 -6.60
CA GLU A 256 26.61 3.28 -8.01
C GLU A 256 27.82 2.40 -8.41
N PRO A 257 28.95 2.38 -7.66
CA PRO A 257 30.08 1.51 -7.98
C PRO A 257 29.72 0.03 -7.90
N ASN A 258 28.95 -0.37 -6.89
CA ASN A 258 28.51 -1.76 -6.71
C ASN A 258 27.57 -2.20 -7.85
N VAL A 259 26.59 -1.37 -8.19
CA VAL A 259 25.67 -1.69 -9.31
C VAL A 259 26.42 -1.71 -10.64
N ARG A 260 27.40 -0.83 -10.85
CA ARG A 260 28.27 -0.90 -12.04
C ARG A 260 29.03 -2.24 -12.10
N GLN A 261 29.55 -2.71 -10.96
CA GLN A 261 30.27 -3.98 -10.88
C GLN A 261 29.35 -5.18 -11.10
N TRP A 262 28.16 -5.20 -10.50
CA TRP A 262 27.27 -6.36 -10.51
C TRP A 262 26.36 -6.43 -11.75
N CYS A 263 25.95 -5.27 -12.28
CA CYS A 263 24.91 -5.18 -13.31
C CYS A 263 25.44 -4.68 -14.66
N GLY A 264 26.69 -4.21 -14.71
CA GLY A 264 27.38 -3.77 -15.93
C GLY A 264 27.57 -2.24 -16.01
N ALA A 265 28.41 -1.83 -16.97
CA ALA A 265 28.89 -0.44 -17.07
C ALA A 265 27.76 0.60 -17.22
N ALA A 266 26.71 0.32 -17.97
CA ALA A 266 25.60 1.26 -18.21
C ALA A 266 24.63 1.41 -17.02
N SER A 267 24.60 0.46 -16.08
CA SER A 267 23.57 0.40 -15.05
C SER A 267 23.58 1.58 -14.07
N HIS A 268 24.75 2.15 -13.78
CA HIS A 268 24.83 3.34 -12.92
C HIS A 268 24.20 4.58 -13.57
N VAL A 269 24.21 4.68 -14.91
CA VAL A 269 23.53 5.76 -15.64
C VAL A 269 22.03 5.64 -15.44
N TYR A 270 21.48 4.43 -15.59
CA TYR A 270 20.06 4.17 -15.35
C TYR A 270 19.65 4.51 -13.92
N LEU A 271 20.47 4.17 -12.91
CA LEU A 271 20.20 4.56 -11.53
C LEU A 271 20.10 6.08 -11.35
N ARG A 272 21.03 6.85 -11.92
CA ARG A 272 20.99 8.32 -11.85
C ARG A 272 19.74 8.87 -12.52
N MET A 273 19.31 8.30 -13.64
CA MET A 273 18.07 8.68 -14.32
C MET A 273 16.85 8.36 -13.46
N ILE A 274 16.78 7.17 -12.87
CA ILE A 274 15.70 6.77 -11.95
C ILE A 274 15.59 7.75 -10.79
N VAL A 275 16.70 8.09 -10.13
CA VAL A 275 16.72 9.06 -9.02
C VAL A 275 16.18 10.41 -9.47
N ARG A 276 16.67 10.92 -10.61
CA ARG A 276 16.23 12.20 -11.18
C ARG A 276 14.73 12.21 -11.51
N GLU A 277 14.23 11.17 -12.18
CA GLU A 277 12.83 11.06 -12.59
C GLU A 277 11.89 10.92 -11.41
N MET A 278 12.27 10.12 -10.40
CA MET A 278 11.50 9.96 -9.16
C MET A 278 11.41 11.28 -8.39
N LEU A 279 12.52 11.99 -8.22
CA LEU A 279 12.53 13.32 -7.59
C LEU A 279 11.71 14.35 -8.39
N ALA A 280 11.77 14.30 -9.73
CA ALA A 280 11.04 15.21 -10.60
C ALA A 280 9.55 14.88 -10.76
N GLY A 281 9.13 13.68 -10.36
CA GLY A 281 7.76 13.19 -10.55
C GLY A 281 7.34 13.03 -12.02
N ARG A 282 8.31 12.89 -12.93
CA ARG A 282 8.08 12.78 -14.39
C ARG A 282 9.23 12.06 -15.09
N PHE A 283 8.93 11.42 -16.22
CA PHE A 283 9.96 10.83 -17.07
C PHE A 283 10.86 11.89 -17.70
N ALA A 284 12.12 11.54 -17.95
CA ALA A 284 13.01 12.29 -18.81
C ALA A 284 12.73 11.93 -20.28
N ASP A 285 13.10 12.83 -21.20
CA ASP A 285 12.92 12.63 -22.64
C ASP A 285 13.64 11.35 -23.14
N GLU A 286 14.79 11.03 -22.54
CA GLU A 286 15.60 9.85 -22.84
C GLU A 286 15.46 8.74 -21.77
N SER A 287 14.29 8.58 -21.16
CA SER A 287 14.03 7.53 -20.16
C SER A 287 14.49 6.14 -20.67
N PRO A 288 15.16 5.32 -19.82
CA PRO A 288 15.48 3.94 -20.17
C PRO A 288 14.21 3.13 -20.49
N ALA A 289 14.37 2.13 -21.34
CA ALA A 289 13.26 1.26 -21.70
C ALA A 289 12.88 0.36 -20.51
N PHE A 290 11.59 0.00 -20.42
CA PHE A 290 11.08 -0.77 -19.30
C PHE A 290 11.84 -2.09 -19.04
N TYR A 291 12.18 -2.83 -20.10
CA TYR A 291 12.90 -4.11 -19.95
C TYR A 291 14.31 -3.93 -19.37
N GLU A 292 14.97 -2.81 -19.65
CA GLU A 292 16.31 -2.51 -19.10
C GLU A 292 16.22 -2.27 -17.59
N LEU A 293 15.20 -1.52 -17.16
CA LEU A 293 14.94 -1.25 -15.75
C LEU A 293 14.52 -2.51 -14.99
N ARG A 294 13.69 -3.36 -15.60
CA ARG A 294 13.35 -4.67 -15.05
C ARG A 294 14.60 -5.52 -14.86
N ASP A 295 15.43 -5.63 -15.90
CA ASP A 295 16.60 -6.51 -15.85
C ASP A 295 17.64 -5.96 -14.85
N LEU A 296 17.78 -4.64 -14.74
CA LEU A 296 18.55 -3.99 -13.69
C LEU A 296 18.00 -4.35 -12.30
N TYR A 297 16.69 -4.22 -12.09
CA TYR A 297 16.04 -4.57 -10.83
C TYR A 297 16.25 -6.05 -10.46
N ALA A 298 16.04 -6.96 -11.39
CA ALA A 298 16.23 -8.39 -11.19
C ALA A 298 17.68 -8.72 -10.79
N ARG A 299 18.68 -8.12 -11.44
CA ARG A 299 20.10 -8.34 -11.13
C ARG A 299 20.51 -7.69 -9.81
N ALA A 300 20.09 -6.46 -9.56
CA ALA A 300 20.47 -5.71 -8.35
C ALA A 300 19.93 -6.37 -7.07
N THR A 301 18.70 -6.89 -7.13
CA THR A 301 18.04 -7.53 -5.99
C THR A 301 18.23 -9.04 -5.92
N GLN A 302 18.69 -9.66 -7.01
CA GLN A 302 18.76 -11.11 -7.18
C GLN A 302 17.43 -11.84 -6.95
N ILE A 303 16.30 -11.12 -7.03
CA ILE A 303 14.97 -11.67 -6.71
C ILE A 303 14.59 -12.87 -7.58
N THR A 304 15.11 -12.96 -8.81
CA THR A 304 14.85 -14.09 -9.71
C THR A 304 15.58 -15.38 -9.33
N THR A 305 16.51 -15.32 -8.38
CA THR A 305 17.25 -16.50 -7.88
C THR A 305 16.47 -17.27 -6.82
N VAL A 306 15.45 -16.64 -6.21
CA VAL A 306 14.59 -17.24 -5.19
C VAL A 306 13.16 -17.21 -5.69
N PRO A 307 12.47 -18.36 -5.84
CA PRO A 307 11.06 -18.36 -6.21
C PRO A 307 10.22 -17.70 -5.11
N LEU A 308 9.06 -17.14 -5.49
CA LEU A 308 8.05 -16.75 -4.50
C LEU A 308 7.62 -18.01 -3.73
N PRO A 309 7.70 -18.03 -2.38
CA PRO A 309 7.30 -19.19 -1.61
C PRO A 309 5.81 -19.52 -1.76
N ASP A 310 5.49 -20.81 -1.60
CA ASP A 310 4.11 -21.30 -1.64
C ASP A 310 3.40 -21.29 -0.27
N GLN A 311 4.07 -20.81 0.78
CA GLN A 311 3.56 -20.73 2.15
C GLN A 311 3.56 -19.28 2.62
N LEU A 312 2.48 -18.89 3.32
CA LEU A 312 2.24 -17.50 3.67
C LEU A 312 3.31 -16.94 4.64
N ASP A 313 3.74 -17.75 5.60
CA ASP A 313 4.74 -17.39 6.60
C ASP A 313 6.12 -17.06 5.98
N ASP A 314 6.44 -17.68 4.84
CA ASP A 314 7.71 -17.50 4.15
C ASP A 314 7.70 -16.30 3.19
N VAL A 315 6.52 -15.83 2.76
CA VAL A 315 6.42 -14.75 1.77
C VAL A 315 7.13 -13.49 2.26
N ALA A 316 6.92 -13.10 3.52
CA ALA A 316 7.53 -11.89 4.08
C ALA A 316 9.06 -11.93 4.05
N ALA A 317 9.67 -13.10 4.18
CA ALA A 317 11.12 -13.29 4.12
C ALA A 317 11.66 -13.25 2.67
N SER A 318 10.80 -13.52 1.68
CA SER A 318 11.15 -13.46 0.25
C SER A 318 11.14 -12.06 -0.36
N ASP A 319 10.78 -11.04 0.44
CA ASP A 319 10.86 -9.65 0.00
C ASP A 319 12.33 -9.24 -0.22
N PRO A 320 12.69 -8.64 -1.38
CA PRO A 320 14.04 -8.17 -1.68
C PRO A 320 14.70 -7.28 -0.63
N ILE A 321 13.92 -6.60 0.21
CA ILE A 321 14.45 -5.74 1.26
C ILE A 321 14.44 -6.39 2.64
N ALA A 322 13.89 -7.60 2.80
CA ALA A 322 13.75 -8.25 4.10
C ALA A 322 15.09 -8.50 4.78
N SER A 323 16.12 -8.89 4.01
CA SER A 323 17.48 -9.14 4.51
C SER A 323 18.31 -7.87 4.71
N LEU A 324 17.88 -6.75 4.10
CA LEU A 324 18.59 -5.47 4.17
C LEU A 324 18.23 -4.67 5.42
N ILE A 325 17.01 -4.84 5.92
CA ILE A 325 16.50 -4.06 7.05
C ILE A 325 16.45 -4.93 8.29
N ASP A 326 17.14 -4.47 9.33
CA ASP A 326 17.36 -5.16 10.59
C ASP A 326 16.07 -5.78 11.17
N ALA A 327 16.04 -7.10 11.25
CA ALA A 327 14.92 -7.86 11.80
C ALA A 327 14.85 -7.81 13.34
N SER A 328 15.85 -7.23 14.01
CA SER A 328 15.90 -7.15 15.47
C SER A 328 14.81 -6.25 16.08
N VAL A 329 14.21 -5.36 15.28
CA VAL A 329 13.26 -4.34 15.77
C VAL A 329 11.89 -4.93 16.15
N THR A 330 11.39 -5.95 15.46
CA THR A 330 10.22 -6.77 15.87
C THR A 330 9.97 -7.83 14.79
N ARG A 331 9.94 -9.13 15.16
CA ARG A 331 9.67 -10.22 14.20
C ARG A 331 8.28 -10.15 13.54
N THR A 332 7.34 -9.41 14.13
CA THR A 332 5.95 -9.34 13.69
C THR A 332 5.70 -8.27 12.61
N MET A 333 6.64 -7.36 12.36
CA MET A 333 6.52 -6.36 11.30
C MET A 333 6.94 -6.94 9.95
N THR A 334 6.25 -6.52 8.89
CA THR A 334 6.72 -6.80 7.52
C THR A 334 7.97 -5.98 7.20
N ALA A 335 8.71 -6.37 6.17
CA ALA A 335 9.91 -5.63 5.74
C ALA A 335 9.56 -4.18 5.34
N GLU A 336 8.39 -3.98 4.73
CA GLU A 336 7.88 -2.65 4.38
C GLU A 336 7.58 -1.80 5.62
N MET A 337 6.94 -2.36 6.64
CA MET A 337 6.69 -1.63 7.87
C MET A 337 8.01 -1.22 8.55
N ARG A 338 9.01 -2.09 8.53
CA ARG A 338 10.35 -1.76 9.07
C ARG A 338 11.03 -0.64 8.27
N LEU A 339 10.92 -0.67 6.94
CA LEU A 339 11.39 0.41 6.06
C LEU A 339 10.73 1.74 6.42
N ILE A 340 9.40 1.77 6.51
CA ILE A 340 8.64 2.98 6.81
C ILE A 340 9.01 3.50 8.19
N ALA A 341 8.99 2.66 9.23
CA ALA A 341 9.32 3.07 10.59
C ALA A 341 10.75 3.66 10.69
N SER A 342 11.73 2.96 10.11
CA SER A 342 13.13 3.41 10.11
C SER A 342 13.31 4.71 9.32
N ALA A 343 12.61 4.86 8.20
CA ALA A 343 12.64 6.08 7.41
C ALA A 343 12.02 7.26 8.18
N LEU A 344 10.86 7.06 8.82
CA LEU A 344 10.19 8.09 9.62
C LEU A 344 11.03 8.55 10.82
N GLU A 345 11.90 7.70 11.37
CA GLU A 345 12.88 8.10 12.39
C GLU A 345 14.05 8.91 11.79
N ARG A 346 14.44 8.62 10.54
CA ARG A 346 15.55 9.29 9.84
C ARG A 346 15.16 10.64 9.24
N LEU A 347 13.92 10.80 8.76
CA LEU A 347 13.43 11.97 8.01
C LEU A 347 13.77 13.34 8.62
N PRO A 348 13.68 13.57 9.95
CA PRO A 348 14.02 14.86 10.55
C PRO A 348 15.45 15.33 10.28
N THR A 349 16.37 14.40 10.06
CA THR A 349 17.80 14.66 9.84
C THR A 349 18.29 14.24 8.45
N ALA A 350 17.38 13.77 7.60
CA ALA A 350 17.71 13.29 6.27
C ALA A 350 17.94 14.44 5.28
N ASP A 351 18.83 14.23 4.32
CA ASP A 351 19.03 15.15 3.21
C ASP A 351 17.82 15.14 2.24
N PRO A 352 17.70 16.16 1.36
CA PRO A 352 16.55 16.27 0.46
C PRO A 352 16.37 15.09 -0.50
N VAL A 353 17.46 14.42 -0.93
CA VAL A 353 17.37 13.29 -1.87
C VAL A 353 16.67 12.11 -1.20
N PHE A 354 17.03 11.81 0.06
CA PHE A 354 16.35 10.77 0.83
C PHE A 354 14.86 11.08 1.02
N ARG A 355 14.53 12.31 1.46
CA ARG A 355 13.14 12.71 1.73
C ARG A 355 12.26 12.59 0.48
N GLY A 356 12.71 13.16 -0.63
CA GLY A 356 11.98 13.12 -1.90
C GLY A 356 11.78 11.69 -2.38
N LEU A 357 12.84 10.88 -2.42
CA LEU A 357 12.76 9.49 -2.90
C LEU A 357 11.89 8.60 -2.01
N PHE A 358 11.95 8.77 -0.68
CA PHE A 358 11.09 8.04 0.25
C PHE A 358 9.62 8.33 -0.02
N TRP A 359 9.22 9.60 -0.06
CA TRP A 359 7.82 9.96 -0.28
C TRP A 359 7.30 9.56 -1.65
N GLN A 360 8.12 9.66 -2.70
CA GLN A 360 7.72 9.22 -4.04
C GLN A 360 7.53 7.70 -4.13
N THR A 361 8.38 6.94 -3.44
CA THR A 361 8.21 5.49 -3.31
C THR A 361 6.90 5.14 -2.60
N GLN A 362 6.62 5.80 -1.47
CA GLN A 362 5.40 5.55 -0.71
C GLN A 362 4.14 5.96 -1.49
N ARG A 363 4.17 7.05 -2.26
CA ARG A 363 3.06 7.44 -3.15
C ARG A 363 2.76 6.39 -4.19
N LEU A 364 3.77 5.87 -4.88
CA LEU A 364 3.56 4.83 -5.89
C LEU A 364 3.02 3.54 -5.27
N ARG A 365 3.47 3.20 -4.05
CA ARG A 365 2.91 2.10 -3.27
C ARG A 365 1.43 2.33 -2.93
N VAL A 366 1.06 3.53 -2.46
CA VAL A 366 -0.33 3.90 -2.15
C VAL A 366 -1.19 3.93 -3.42
N MET A 367 -0.66 4.39 -4.55
CA MET A 367 -1.36 4.31 -5.84
C MET A 367 -1.60 2.86 -6.26
N PHE A 368 -0.63 1.97 -6.04
CA PHE A 368 -0.80 0.55 -6.33
C PHE A 368 -1.84 -0.08 -5.42
N TYR A 369 -1.81 0.25 -4.12
CA TYR A 369 -2.85 -0.13 -3.17
C TYR A 369 -4.24 0.25 -3.67
N ARG A 370 -4.43 1.51 -4.06
CA ARG A 370 -5.71 2.03 -4.57
C ARG A 370 -6.08 1.46 -5.94
N HIS A 371 -5.11 1.01 -6.72
CA HIS A 371 -5.34 0.31 -7.98
C HIS A 371 -5.99 -1.06 -7.74
N VAL A 372 -5.53 -1.80 -6.73
CA VAL A 372 -5.96 -3.18 -6.46
C VAL A 372 -7.10 -3.31 -5.45
N VAL A 373 -7.35 -2.28 -4.64
CA VAL A 373 -8.43 -2.28 -3.64
C VAL A 373 -9.76 -1.92 -4.27
N GLN A 374 -10.75 -2.78 -4.04
CA GLN A 374 -12.12 -2.54 -4.46
C GLN A 374 -12.83 -1.58 -3.50
N ARG A 375 -13.30 -0.45 -4.02
CA ARG A 375 -14.16 0.47 -3.26
C ARG A 375 -15.61 0.01 -3.35
N PRO A 376 -16.37 0.02 -2.24
CA PRO A 376 -17.77 -0.41 -2.22
C PRO A 376 -18.74 0.61 -2.86
N LEU A 377 -18.26 1.75 -3.36
CA LEU A 377 -19.09 2.82 -3.94
C LEU A 377 -19.45 2.62 -5.41
N THR A 378 -18.77 1.71 -6.12
CA THR A 378 -19.01 1.48 -7.55
C THR A 378 -19.71 0.14 -7.73
N PRO A 379 -21.06 0.10 -7.84
CA PRO A 379 -21.77 -1.15 -8.07
C PRO A 379 -21.59 -1.63 -9.51
N GLY A 380 -21.67 -2.94 -9.71
CA GLY A 380 -21.87 -3.56 -11.03
C GLY A 380 -20.76 -4.49 -11.49
N LEU A 381 -21.13 -5.42 -12.37
CA LEU A 381 -20.25 -6.46 -12.92
C LEU A 381 -19.01 -5.88 -13.61
N GLN A 382 -19.13 -4.73 -14.28
CA GLN A 382 -18.00 -4.08 -14.95
C GLN A 382 -16.93 -3.61 -13.95
N TRP A 383 -17.33 -3.10 -12.79
CA TRP A 383 -16.38 -2.71 -11.75
C TRP A 383 -15.70 -3.92 -11.11
N PHE A 384 -16.47 -4.98 -10.89
CA PHE A 384 -15.94 -6.28 -10.47
C PHE A 384 -14.87 -6.77 -11.47
N ILE A 385 -15.20 -6.93 -12.76
CA ILE A 385 -14.26 -7.38 -13.81
C ILE A 385 -12.99 -6.51 -13.82
N ARG A 386 -13.14 -5.18 -13.75
CA ARG A 386 -12.00 -4.26 -13.71
C ARG A 386 -11.08 -4.53 -12.51
N THR A 387 -11.65 -4.69 -11.32
CA THR A 387 -10.87 -4.96 -10.10
C THR A 387 -10.06 -6.25 -10.22
N TYR A 388 -10.66 -7.35 -10.70
CA TYR A 388 -9.93 -8.61 -10.92
C TYR A 388 -8.84 -8.48 -11.98
N GLY A 389 -9.12 -7.73 -13.06
CA GLY A 389 -8.13 -7.45 -14.10
C GLY A 389 -6.90 -6.72 -13.55
N ARG A 390 -7.10 -5.76 -12.64
CA ARG A 390 -6.02 -4.95 -12.02
C ARG A 390 -5.08 -5.77 -11.13
N LEU A 391 -5.60 -6.80 -10.47
CA LEU A 391 -4.80 -7.71 -9.62
C LEU A 391 -3.91 -8.65 -10.43
N LYS A 392 -4.34 -9.04 -11.64
CA LYS A 392 -3.76 -10.14 -12.43
C LYS A 392 -2.25 -10.01 -12.60
N SER A 393 -1.77 -8.83 -13.00
CA SER A 393 -0.35 -8.61 -13.29
C SER A 393 0.50 -8.63 -12.03
N GLY A 394 0.02 -8.07 -10.92
CA GLY A 394 0.74 -8.06 -9.64
C GLY A 394 0.81 -9.44 -8.97
N ARG A 395 -0.22 -10.27 -9.14
CA ARG A 395 -0.29 -11.61 -8.52
C ARG A 395 0.20 -12.76 -9.42
N ARG A 396 0.76 -12.47 -10.61
CA ARG A 396 1.09 -13.50 -11.62
C ARG A 396 2.04 -14.61 -11.16
N ARG A 397 2.82 -14.38 -10.10
CA ARG A 397 3.78 -15.35 -9.52
C ARG A 397 3.19 -16.12 -8.34
N VAL A 398 1.97 -15.79 -7.90
CA VAL A 398 1.32 -16.42 -6.75
C VAL A 398 0.76 -17.78 -7.18
N SER A 399 1.14 -18.84 -6.46
CA SER A 399 0.63 -20.18 -6.69
C SER A 399 -0.77 -20.39 -6.13
N SER A 400 -1.47 -21.40 -6.64
CA SER A 400 -2.77 -21.84 -6.11
C SER A 400 -2.70 -22.18 -4.62
N ARG A 401 -1.58 -22.77 -4.18
CA ARG A 401 -1.35 -23.11 -2.77
C ARG A 401 -1.29 -21.88 -1.88
N LEU A 402 -0.53 -20.86 -2.28
CA LEU A 402 -0.45 -19.61 -1.53
C LEU A 402 -1.81 -18.89 -1.50
N LEU A 403 -2.56 -18.91 -2.61
CA LEU A 403 -3.92 -18.33 -2.65
C LEU A 403 -4.88 -19.04 -1.69
N VAL A 404 -4.87 -20.37 -1.65
CA VAL A 404 -5.70 -21.16 -0.74
C VAL A 404 -5.34 -20.89 0.73
N GLU A 405 -4.05 -20.89 1.05
CA GLU A 405 -3.56 -20.63 2.40
C GLU A 405 -3.91 -19.21 2.87
N SER A 406 -3.75 -18.21 1.99
CA SER A 406 -4.14 -16.83 2.28
C SER A 406 -5.65 -16.67 2.41
N ALA A 407 -6.44 -17.32 1.54
CA ALA A 407 -7.90 -17.34 1.62
C ALA A 407 -8.41 -17.93 2.95
N ALA A 408 -7.85 -19.06 3.37
CA ALA A 408 -8.18 -19.68 4.64
C ALA A 408 -7.82 -18.77 5.82
N THR A 409 -6.61 -18.21 5.82
CA THR A 409 -6.13 -17.32 6.89
C THR A 409 -6.98 -16.05 7.00
N LEU A 410 -7.25 -15.37 5.88
CA LEU A 410 -8.10 -14.17 5.83
C LEU A 410 -9.56 -14.46 6.16
N GLY A 411 -10.05 -15.65 5.83
CA GLY A 411 -11.36 -16.14 6.24
C GLY A 411 -11.47 -16.46 7.74
N GLY A 412 -10.37 -16.42 8.49
CA GLY A 412 -10.36 -16.69 9.93
C GLY A 412 -10.16 -18.16 10.29
N PHE A 413 -9.41 -18.91 9.47
CA PHE A 413 -8.92 -20.23 9.87
C PHE A 413 -8.12 -20.12 11.17
N GLY A 414 -8.39 -21.00 12.14
CA GLY A 414 -7.86 -20.91 13.51
C GLY A 414 -8.62 -19.92 14.42
N GLU A 415 -9.48 -19.06 13.86
CA GLU A 415 -10.27 -18.05 14.60
C GLU A 415 -11.79 -18.35 14.59
N GLY A 416 -12.18 -19.57 14.25
CA GLY A 416 -13.57 -20.04 14.26
C GLY A 416 -14.15 -20.39 12.89
N LEU A 417 -13.42 -20.17 11.79
CA LEU A 417 -13.88 -20.60 10.47
C LEU A 417 -14.08 -22.13 10.42
N ARG A 418 -15.26 -22.56 9.96
CA ARG A 418 -15.65 -23.99 9.82
C ARG A 418 -15.86 -24.41 8.38
N SER A 419 -16.14 -23.47 7.49
CA SER A 419 -16.40 -23.73 6.07
C SER A 419 -16.01 -22.51 5.26
N LEU A 420 -15.38 -22.73 4.10
CA LEU A 420 -14.92 -21.69 3.18
C LEU A 420 -15.42 -21.99 1.77
N GLU A 421 -16.37 -21.18 1.29
CA GLU A 421 -16.79 -21.16 -0.11
C GLU A 421 -15.92 -20.17 -0.89
N VAL A 422 -15.25 -20.67 -1.94
CA VAL A 422 -14.43 -19.85 -2.83
C VAL A 422 -14.99 -19.78 -4.25
N ARG A 423 -14.78 -18.63 -4.89
CA ARG A 423 -15.18 -18.34 -6.27
C ARG A 423 -13.96 -17.96 -7.09
N THR A 424 -13.88 -18.49 -8.30
CA THR A 424 -12.86 -18.13 -9.29
C THR A 424 -13.52 -17.66 -10.59
N SER A 425 -12.75 -16.96 -11.43
CA SER A 425 -13.18 -16.66 -12.80
C SER A 425 -13.04 -17.92 -13.65
N PRO A 426 -14.00 -18.22 -14.54
CA PRO A 426 -13.84 -19.31 -15.50
C PRO A 426 -12.66 -19.01 -16.43
N ASP A 427 -11.81 -20.01 -16.67
CA ASP A 427 -10.81 -19.94 -17.72
C ASP A 427 -11.48 -20.07 -19.10
N ALA A 428 -10.70 -19.77 -20.15
CA ALA A 428 -11.21 -19.76 -21.52
C ALA A 428 -11.59 -21.17 -22.02
N ASP A 429 -10.98 -22.22 -21.44
CA ASP A 429 -11.25 -23.62 -21.72
C ASP A 429 -11.76 -24.35 -20.45
N ALA A 430 -12.63 -25.33 -20.65
CA ALA A 430 -13.12 -26.20 -19.60
C ALA A 430 -12.00 -27.11 -19.04
N SER A 431 -11.00 -27.49 -19.84
CA SER A 431 -9.84 -28.24 -19.36
C SER A 431 -9.06 -27.46 -18.30
N ASP A 432 -8.77 -26.20 -18.60
CA ASP A 432 -8.01 -25.30 -17.73
C ASP A 432 -8.76 -25.06 -16.41
N LEU A 433 -10.10 -24.94 -16.48
CA LEU A 433 -10.93 -24.81 -15.30
C LEU A 433 -10.90 -26.08 -14.42
N LEU A 434 -10.94 -27.27 -15.02
CA LEU A 434 -10.86 -28.53 -14.27
C LEU A 434 -9.49 -28.72 -13.62
N GLU A 435 -8.41 -28.35 -14.32
CA GLU A 435 -7.05 -28.33 -13.76
C GLU A 435 -6.95 -27.35 -12.58
N LEU A 436 -7.48 -26.13 -12.72
CA LEU A 436 -7.52 -25.15 -11.65
C LEU A 436 -8.28 -25.66 -10.40
N ILE A 437 -9.42 -26.34 -10.62
CA ILE A 437 -10.20 -26.94 -9.53
C ILE A 437 -9.39 -28.05 -8.84
N ALA A 438 -8.75 -28.94 -9.59
CA ALA A 438 -7.92 -30.02 -9.05
C ALA A 438 -6.71 -29.47 -8.27
N ASP A 439 -6.09 -28.40 -8.76
CA ASP A 439 -4.99 -27.70 -8.09
C ASP A 439 -5.42 -27.08 -6.76
N PHE A 440 -6.60 -26.45 -6.72
CA PHE A 440 -7.15 -25.92 -5.48
C PHE A 440 -7.49 -27.02 -4.49
N ASP A 441 -8.11 -28.11 -4.93
CA ASP A 441 -8.46 -29.25 -4.06
C ASP A 441 -7.21 -29.85 -3.41
N THR A 442 -6.18 -30.11 -4.22
CA THR A 442 -4.87 -30.58 -3.75
C THR A 442 -4.22 -29.61 -2.75
N SER A 443 -4.29 -28.31 -3.05
CA SER A 443 -3.76 -27.25 -2.18
C SER A 443 -4.49 -27.17 -0.84
N PHE A 444 -5.81 -27.34 -0.83
CA PHE A 444 -6.63 -27.37 0.37
C PHE A 444 -6.26 -28.54 1.28
N PHE A 445 -6.14 -29.76 0.73
CA PHE A 445 -5.71 -30.92 1.52
C PHE A 445 -4.30 -30.75 2.09
N ALA A 446 -3.36 -30.21 1.30
CA ALA A 446 -1.99 -29.94 1.76
C ALA A 446 -1.92 -28.85 2.85
N PHE A 447 -2.85 -27.89 2.84
CA PHE A 447 -2.98 -26.91 3.93
C PHE A 447 -3.61 -27.53 5.18
N ALA A 448 -4.74 -28.22 5.04
CA ALA A 448 -5.45 -28.84 6.15
C ALA A 448 -4.59 -29.90 6.88
N GLY A 449 -3.86 -30.74 6.14
CA GLY A 449 -2.99 -31.77 6.72
C GLY A 449 -1.73 -31.25 7.42
N ARG A 450 -1.34 -29.98 7.23
CA ARG A 450 -0.25 -29.34 7.99
C ARG A 450 -0.69 -28.85 9.37
N GLN A 451 -2.00 -28.62 9.54
CA GLN A 451 -2.58 -27.99 10.73
C GLN A 451 -3.23 -29.02 11.67
N SER A 452 -3.37 -30.28 11.23
CA SER A 452 -3.75 -31.46 12.03
C SER A 452 -2.52 -32.15 12.61
#